data_AF-A0A448X0Z0-F1
#
_entry.id   AF-A0A448X0Z0-F1
#
_cell.length_a   1.000
_cell.length_b   1.000
_cell.length_c   1.000
_cell.angle_alpha   90.00
_cell.angle_beta   90.00
_cell.angle_gamma   90.00
#
_symmetry.space_group_name_H-M   'P 1'
#
loop_
_entity.id
_entity.type
_entity.pdbx_description
1 polymer ?
#
loop_
_entity_poly.entity_id
_entity_poly.type
_entity_poly.pdbx_seq_one_letter_code
_entity_poly.pdbx_strand_id
1 'polypeptide(L)'
;MISYVPSAPSQVTVERAGPREVTVRWRAPKDDGGDEIIGYIVEMRECPDSTIQGEPVSRWIRVGPSLVRQSTSLRLTDLRPDMDLQFRVLAKNPVGSSEPSELTEWSKRIIKER
;
A
#
# COMPACT_ATOMS: atom_id res chain seq x y z
N MET A 1 -10.54 -28.27 -7.97
CA MET A 1 -9.40 -27.52 -8.53
C MET A 1 -8.46 -27.21 -7.39
N ILE A 2 -7.14 -27.13 -7.63
CA ILE A 2 -6.17 -26.74 -6.60
C ILE A 2 -5.98 -25.24 -6.72
N SER A 3 -6.27 -24.50 -5.65
CA SER A 3 -6.08 -23.05 -5.59
C SER A 3 -4.76 -22.70 -4.92
N TYR A 4 -4.20 -21.54 -5.24
CA TYR A 4 -2.95 -21.01 -4.70
C TYR A 4 -3.14 -19.54 -4.27
N VAL A 5 -2.12 -18.94 -3.65
CA VAL A 5 -2.18 -17.51 -3.29
C VAL A 5 -2.22 -16.63 -4.53
N PRO A 6 -2.87 -15.47 -4.49
CA PRO A 6 -2.99 -14.61 -5.66
C PRO A 6 -1.63 -14.00 -6.03
N SER A 7 -1.54 -13.51 -7.27
CA SER A 7 -0.42 -12.65 -7.68
C SER A 7 -0.47 -11.30 -6.94
N ALA A 8 0.62 -10.52 -7.01
CA ALA A 8 0.70 -9.23 -6.34
C ALA A 8 -0.22 -8.18 -7.02
N PRO A 9 -0.84 -7.27 -6.24
CA PRO A 9 -1.48 -6.07 -6.79
C PRO A 9 -0.49 -5.22 -7.60
N SER A 10 -1.02 -4.46 -8.57
CA SER A 10 -0.20 -3.64 -9.47
C SER A 10 -0.66 -2.18 -9.49
N GLN A 11 0.15 -1.31 -10.11
CA GLN A 11 -0.14 0.11 -10.28
C GLN A 11 -0.57 0.82 -8.99
N VAL A 12 0.20 0.61 -7.92
CA VAL A 12 -0.08 1.26 -6.64
C VAL A 12 0.30 2.74 -6.76
N THR A 13 -0.70 3.61 -6.61
CA THR A 13 -0.54 5.07 -6.66
C THR A 13 -0.93 5.70 -5.34
N VAL A 14 -0.26 6.80 -5.02
CA VAL A 14 -0.43 7.52 -3.75
C VAL A 14 -0.76 8.96 -4.07
N GLU A 15 -1.88 9.43 -3.55
CA GLU A 15 -2.38 10.79 -3.73
C GLU A 15 -2.46 11.47 -2.36
N ARG A 16 -1.73 12.56 -2.16
CA ARG A 16 -1.89 13.39 -0.96
C ARG A 16 -3.11 14.30 -1.12
N ALA A 17 -4.16 14.02 -0.37
CA ALA A 17 -5.38 14.83 -0.35
C ALA A 17 -5.30 15.99 0.66
N GLY A 18 -4.37 15.91 1.62
CA GLY A 18 -4.10 16.99 2.57
C GLY A 18 -2.84 16.73 3.42
N PRO A 19 -2.48 17.65 4.34
CA PRO A 19 -1.27 17.52 5.15
C PRO A 19 -1.23 16.25 6.01
N ARG A 20 -2.41 15.76 6.40
CA ARG A 20 -2.60 14.58 7.27
C ARG A 20 -3.40 13.46 6.60
N GLU A 21 -3.51 13.52 5.27
CA GLU A 21 -4.41 12.64 4.53
C GLU A 21 -3.79 12.15 3.22
N VAL A 22 -3.85 10.83 3.04
CA VAL A 22 -3.32 10.14 1.86
C VAL A 22 -4.36 9.15 1.36
N THR A 23 -4.59 9.12 0.05
CA THR A 23 -5.36 8.07 -0.62
C THR A 23 -4.41 7.17 -1.40
N VAL A 24 -4.41 5.88 -1.08
CA VAL A 24 -3.69 4.84 -1.80
C VAL A 24 -4.67 4.14 -2.74
N ARG A 25 -4.30 3.97 -4.00
CA ARG A 25 -5.09 3.24 -5.00
C ARG A 25 -4.23 2.15 -5.62
N TRP A 26 -4.83 1.07 -6.06
CA TRP A 26 -4.15 -0.03 -6.72
C TRP A 26 -5.05 -0.69 -7.76
N ARG A 27 -4.48 -1.60 -8.55
CA ARG A 27 -5.22 -2.56 -9.38
C ARG A 27 -5.20 -3.94 -8.73
N ALA A 28 -6.31 -4.64 -8.90
CA ALA A 28 -6.42 -6.05 -8.58
C ALA A 28 -5.31 -6.86 -9.27
N PRO A 29 -4.88 -7.97 -8.67
CA PRO A 29 -3.91 -8.87 -9.29
C PRO A 29 -4.44 -9.43 -10.62
N LYS A 30 -3.53 -9.74 -11.54
CA LYS A 30 -3.88 -10.35 -12.84
C LYS A 30 -4.39 -11.78 -12.67
N ASP A 31 -3.90 -12.47 -11.65
CA ASP A 31 -4.22 -13.85 -11.31
C ASP A 31 -4.62 -13.92 -9.83
N ASP A 32 -5.81 -14.48 -9.57
CA ASP A 32 -6.39 -14.63 -8.24
C ASP A 32 -6.04 -15.97 -7.58
N GLY A 33 -5.31 -16.84 -8.27
CA GLY A 33 -4.91 -18.13 -7.77
C GLY A 33 -5.99 -19.21 -7.86
N GLY A 34 -7.06 -18.97 -8.62
CA GLY A 34 -8.17 -19.91 -8.82
C GLY A 34 -9.31 -19.77 -7.82
N ASP A 35 -9.20 -18.85 -6.86
CA ASP A 35 -10.26 -18.46 -5.92
C ASP A 35 -10.38 -16.94 -5.84
N GLU A 36 -11.57 -16.43 -5.57
CA GLU A 36 -11.82 -14.99 -5.55
C GLU A 36 -10.98 -14.23 -4.50
N ILE A 37 -10.60 -13.00 -4.85
CA ILE A 37 -9.94 -12.09 -3.91
C ILE A 37 -10.94 -11.63 -2.86
N ILE A 38 -10.74 -12.06 -1.61
CA ILE A 38 -11.57 -11.69 -0.47
C ILE A 38 -11.26 -10.27 0.06
N GLY A 39 -10.11 -9.71 -0.35
CA GLY A 39 -9.75 -8.30 -0.14
C GLY A 39 -8.24 -8.04 -0.13
N TYR A 40 -7.85 -6.88 0.36
CA TYR A 40 -6.48 -6.37 0.30
C TYR A 40 -5.94 -5.93 1.66
N ILE A 41 -4.65 -6.15 1.89
CA ILE A 41 -3.91 -5.65 3.05
C ILE A 41 -3.05 -4.49 2.57
N VAL A 42 -3.19 -3.32 3.20
CA VAL A 42 -2.36 -2.16 2.92
C VAL A 42 -1.35 -2.01 4.03
N GLU A 43 -0.08 -1.90 3.65
CA GLU A 43 1.02 -1.65 4.58
C GLU A 43 1.69 -0.33 4.24
N MET A 44 2.13 0.37 5.28
CA MET A 44 2.81 1.65 5.22
C MET A 44 4.12 1.54 5.97
N ARG A 45 5.14 2.25 5.50
CA ARG A 45 6.31 2.58 6.31
C ARG A 45 6.62 4.05 6.20
N GLU A 46 7.22 4.57 7.25
CA GLU A 46 7.81 5.90 7.25
C GLU A 46 9.18 5.80 6.60
N CYS A 47 9.41 6.62 5.57
CA CYS A 47 10.74 6.77 5.01
C CYS A 47 11.52 7.73 5.91
N PRO A 48 12.73 7.35 6.36
CA PRO A 48 13.60 8.27 7.06
C PRO A 48 13.90 9.47 6.15
N ASP A 49 14.17 10.62 6.76
CA ASP A 49 14.61 11.79 6.01
C ASP A 49 15.88 11.44 5.25
N SER A 50 15.79 11.48 3.91
CA SER A 50 16.91 11.11 3.04
C SER A 50 18.14 12.01 3.19
N THR A 51 18.00 13.16 3.86
CA THR A 51 19.12 14.05 4.19
C THR A 51 19.92 13.57 5.40
N ILE A 52 19.35 12.68 6.22
CA ILE A 52 19.99 12.17 7.43
C ILE A 52 20.60 10.80 7.12
N GLN A 53 21.92 10.76 6.98
CA GLN A 53 22.66 9.52 6.74
C GLN A 53 22.63 8.62 7.99
N GLY A 54 22.25 7.35 7.81
CA GLY A 54 22.30 6.33 8.85
C GLY A 54 21.00 6.13 9.64
N GLU A 55 19.94 6.89 9.35
CA GLU A 55 18.63 6.66 9.97
C GLU A 55 18.05 5.31 9.53
N PRO A 56 17.61 4.46 10.47
CA PRO A 56 17.07 3.16 10.15
C PRO A 56 15.75 3.29 9.38
N VAL A 57 15.59 2.47 8.34
CA VAL A 57 14.32 2.41 7.61
C VAL A 57 13.24 1.83 8.51
N SER A 58 12.12 2.52 8.64
CA SER A 58 11.00 2.05 9.47
C SER A 58 10.44 0.73 8.95
N ARG A 59 10.03 -0.12 9.89
CA ARG A 59 9.30 -1.36 9.62
C ARG A 59 7.96 -1.07 8.94
N TRP A 60 7.53 -2.01 8.11
CA TRP A 60 6.17 -2.02 7.57
C TRP A 60 5.15 -2.24 8.70
N ILE A 61 4.08 -1.45 8.67
CA ILE A 61 2.93 -1.58 9.55
C ILE A 61 1.66 -1.66 8.72
N ARG A 62 0.69 -2.48 9.15
CA ARG A 62 -0.63 -2.56 8.51
C ARG A 62 -1.43 -1.32 8.87
N VAL A 63 -2.13 -0.75 7.89
CA VAL A 63 -2.90 0.48 8.04
C VAL A 63 -4.33 0.30 7.53
N GLY A 64 -5.26 1.03 8.14
CA GLY A 64 -6.69 0.93 7.83
C GLY A 64 -7.32 -0.37 8.36
N PRO A 65 -8.41 -0.85 7.71
CA PRO A 65 -9.05 -2.11 8.07
C PRO A 65 -8.10 -3.31 7.97
N SER A 66 -8.39 -4.38 8.70
CA SER A 66 -7.64 -5.65 8.58
C SER A 66 -7.66 -6.22 7.16
N LEU A 67 -8.73 -5.94 6.41
CA LEU A 67 -8.85 -6.25 5.00
C LEU A 67 -9.76 -5.21 4.31
N VAL A 68 -9.25 -4.55 3.29
CA VAL A 68 -10.04 -3.68 2.41
C VAL A 68 -10.82 -4.57 1.45
N ARG A 69 -12.14 -4.60 1.60
CA ARG A 69 -13.04 -5.43 0.78
C ARG A 69 -13.73 -4.58 -0.29
N GLN A 70 -13.99 -5.18 -1.44
CA GLN A 70 -14.82 -4.61 -2.53
C GLN A 70 -14.32 -3.28 -3.13
N SER A 71 -13.13 -2.82 -2.74
CA SER A 71 -12.51 -1.58 -3.23
C SER A 71 -11.02 -1.82 -3.48
N THR A 72 -10.47 -1.13 -4.47
CA THR A 72 -9.03 -1.06 -4.74
C THR A 72 -8.44 0.29 -4.36
N SER A 73 -8.99 0.90 -3.32
CA SER A 73 -8.52 2.16 -2.75
C SER A 73 -8.73 2.22 -1.25
N LEU A 74 -7.84 2.92 -0.56
CA LEU A 74 -7.90 3.19 0.88
C LEU A 74 -7.49 4.64 1.15
N ARG A 75 -8.37 5.37 1.82
CA ARG A 75 -8.11 6.71 2.34
C ARG A 75 -7.64 6.59 3.80
N LEU A 76 -6.48 7.15 4.10
CA LEU A 76 -5.90 7.23 5.43
C LEU A 76 -5.94 8.69 5.90
N THR A 77 -6.45 8.89 7.11
CA THR A 77 -6.51 10.17 7.81
C THR A 77 -5.58 10.16 9.02
N ASP A 78 -5.50 11.30 9.71
CA ASP A 78 -4.78 11.43 10.99
C ASP A 78 -3.29 11.08 10.91
N LEU A 79 -2.71 11.22 9.71
CA LEU A 79 -1.28 11.04 9.49
C LEU A 79 -0.53 12.23 10.08
N ARG A 80 0.70 11.97 10.57
CA ARG A 80 1.59 13.04 10.97
C ARG A 80 1.95 13.90 9.74
N PRO A 81 1.88 15.24 9.86
CA PRO A 81 2.27 16.12 8.77
C PRO A 81 3.75 15.96 8.44
N ASP A 82 4.12 16.28 7.20
CA ASP A 82 5.52 16.34 6.75
C ASP A 82 6.33 15.05 6.92
N MET A 83 5.66 13.89 6.88
CA MET A 83 6.35 12.61 6.81
C MET A 83 6.43 12.07 5.39
N ASP A 84 7.56 11.49 5.03
CA ASP A 84 7.65 10.68 3.82
C ASP A 84 7.11 9.29 4.11
N LEU A 85 6.09 8.89 3.35
CA LEU A 85 5.44 7.61 3.47
C LEU A 85 5.67 6.81 2.19
N GLN A 86 5.83 5.50 2.37
CA GLN A 86 5.80 4.53 1.30
C GLN A 86 4.77 3.46 1.60
N PHE A 87 4.12 2.97 0.55
CA PHE A 87 3.05 1.99 0.66
C PHE A 87 3.37 0.75 -0.17
N ARG A 88 2.79 -0.37 0.28
CA ARG A 88 2.69 -1.61 -0.50
C ARG A 88 1.35 -2.27 -0.21
N VAL A 89 0.84 -3.02 -1.17
CA VAL A 89 -0.48 -3.68 -1.06
C VAL A 89 -0.32 -5.17 -1.32
N LEU A 90 -1.01 -6.00 -0.55
CA LEU A 90 -1.07 -7.45 -0.73
C LEU A 90 -2.52 -7.85 -1.06
N ALA A 91 -2.70 -8.75 -2.01
CA ALA A 91 -3.99 -9.38 -2.28
C ALA A 91 -4.19 -10.58 -1.35
N LYS A 92 -5.43 -10.87 -0.96
CA LYS A 92 -5.77 -12.03 -0.12
C LYS A 92 -6.92 -12.81 -0.74
N ASN A 93 -6.75 -14.12 -0.82
CA ASN A 93 -7.82 -15.09 -1.11
C ASN A 93 -7.93 -16.10 0.07
N PRO A 94 -8.81 -17.11 0.00
CA PRO A 94 -8.93 -18.12 1.06
C PRO A 94 -7.65 -18.92 1.33
N VAL A 95 -6.80 -19.11 0.31
CA VAL A 95 -5.53 -19.83 0.43
C VAL A 95 -4.52 -19.02 1.25
N GLY A 96 -4.44 -17.70 1.00
CA GLY A 96 -3.49 -16.86 1.71
C GLY A 96 -3.33 -15.47 1.11
N SER A 97 -2.17 -14.87 1.36
CA SER A 97 -1.82 -13.54 0.88
C SER A 97 -0.73 -13.63 -0.19
N SER A 98 -0.81 -12.74 -1.18
CA SER A 98 0.21 -12.59 -2.21
C SER A 98 1.52 -12.06 -1.64
N GLU A 99 2.57 -12.08 -2.47
CA GLU A 99 3.69 -11.15 -2.30
C GLU A 99 3.20 -9.69 -2.34
N PRO A 100 3.93 -8.75 -1.70
CA PRO A 100 3.60 -7.33 -1.79
C PRO A 100 3.75 -6.78 -3.21
N SER A 101 2.95 -5.76 -3.51
CA SER A 101 3.12 -4.94 -4.72
C SER A 101 4.52 -4.33 -4.81
N GLU A 102 4.87 -3.87 -6.00
CA GLU A 102 5.97 -2.92 -6.14
C GLU A 102 5.78 -1.73 -5.20
N LEU A 103 6.91 -1.20 -4.72
CA LEU A 103 6.92 -0.09 -3.79
C LEU A 103 6.46 1.18 -4.51
N THR A 104 5.64 1.98 -3.84
CA THR A 104 5.28 3.30 -4.36
C THR A 104 6.49 4.24 -4.34
N GLU A 105 6.47 5.24 -5.22
CA GLU A 105 7.30 6.44 -5.02
C GLU A 105 7.00 7.10 -3.67
N TRP A 106 7.96 7.87 -3.16
CA TRP A 106 7.82 8.52 -1.86
C TRP A 106 6.74 9.60 -1.88
N SER A 107 5.86 9.59 -0.88
CA SER A 107 4.64 10.42 -0.89
C SER A 107 4.87 11.94 -0.99
N LYS A 108 6.03 12.50 -0.55
CA LYS A 108 6.30 13.93 -0.75
C LYS A 108 6.89 14.25 -2.12
N ARG A 109 7.63 13.32 -2.74
CA ARG A 109 8.17 13.50 -4.11
C ARG A 109 7.06 13.52 -5.17
N ILE A 110 5.85 13.10 -4.80
CA ILE A 110 4.65 13.15 -5.65
C ILE A 110 4.05 14.58 -5.70
N ILE A 111 4.44 15.49 -4.79
CA ILE A 111 4.11 16.92 -4.91
C ILE A 111 4.96 17.50 -6.04
N LYS A 112 4.48 17.41 -7.28
CA LYS A 112 4.96 18.31 -8.34
C LYS A 112 4.59 19.73 -7.93
N GLU A 113 5.60 20.59 -7.87
CA GLU A 113 5.45 22.04 -7.80
C GLU A 113 4.34 22.50 -8.75
N ARG A 114 3.35 23.21 -8.19
CA ARG A 114 2.43 24.03 -8.98
C ARG A 114 3.13 25.32 -9.40
#